data_AF-A0A0G9MRP9-F1
#
_entry.id   AF-A0A0G9MRP9-F1
#
_cell.length_a   1.000
_cell.length_b   1.000
_cell.length_c   1.000
_cell.angle_alpha   90.00
_cell.angle_beta   90.00
_cell.angle_gamma   90.00
#
_symmetry.space_group_name_H-M   'P 1'
#
loop_
_entity.id
_entity.type
_entity.pdbx_description
1 polymer ?
#
loop_
_entity_poly.entity_id
_entity_poly.type
_entity_poly.pdbx_seq_one_letter_code
_entity_poly.pdbx_strand_id
1 'polypeptide(L)' 'MAYVMALPEWYIFASDAAVYILCGVALLLVSGLAAWRDHRRRQRKNIDRVPLLPWRDIGALSLFGGLILCAFGAMGLLTG' A
#
# COMPACT_ATOMS: atom_id res chain seq x y z
N MET A 1 -2.09 -10.86 -33.14
CA MET A 1 -1.69 -11.19 -31.76
C MET A 1 -1.94 -9.98 -30.87
N ALA A 2 -3.04 -9.98 -30.12
CA ALA A 2 -3.27 -9.10 -28.98
C ALA A 2 -4.05 -9.95 -27.99
N TYR A 3 -3.39 -10.43 -26.92
CA TYR A 3 -4.09 -11.08 -25.83
C TYR A 3 -4.81 -9.95 -25.08
N VAL A 4 -6.07 -9.71 -25.41
CA VAL A 4 -6.93 -8.89 -24.57
C VAL A 4 -7.19 -9.74 -23.34
N MET A 5 -6.52 -9.42 -22.23
CA MET A 5 -6.88 -9.93 -20.92
C MET A 5 -8.33 -9.54 -20.68
N ALA A 6 -9.27 -10.46 -20.90
CA ALA A 6 -10.65 -10.29 -20.48
C ALA A 6 -10.63 -10.27 -18.94
N LEU A 7 -10.52 -9.07 -18.38
CA LEU A 7 -10.61 -8.87 -16.95
C LEU A 7 -12.02 -9.34 -16.52
N PRO A 8 -12.13 -10.19 -15.50
CA PRO A 8 -13.42 -10.77 -15.10
C PRO A 8 -14.44 -9.69 -14.74
N GLU A 9 -15.73 -10.01 -14.87
CA GLU A 9 -16.84 -9.06 -14.70
C GLU A 9 -16.95 -8.48 -13.28
N TRP A 10 -16.38 -9.16 -12.28
CA TRP A 10 -16.23 -8.62 -10.92
C TRP A 10 -15.28 -7.41 -10.84
N TYR A 11 -14.34 -7.26 -11.79
CA TYR A 11 -13.46 -6.10 -11.91
C TYR A 11 -14.21 -4.87 -12.45
N ILE A 12 -15.28 -5.09 -13.23
CA ILE A 12 -16.15 -4.04 -13.78
C ILE A 12 -17.08 -3.48 -12.68
N PHE A 13 -17.33 -4.24 -11.61
CA PHE A 13 -18.17 -3.82 -10.48
C PHE A 13 -17.46 -2.84 -9.52
N ALA A 14 -16.12 -2.88 -9.47
CA ALA A 14 -15.33 -1.91 -8.72
C ALA A 14 -15.06 -0.70 -9.62
N SER A 15 -15.65 0.46 -9.31
CA SER A 15 -15.29 1.68 -10.04
C SER A 15 -13.78 1.94 -9.92
N ASP A 16 -13.19 2.65 -10.89
CA ASP A 16 -11.75 2.96 -10.87
C ASP A 16 -11.33 3.59 -9.52
N ALA A 17 -12.20 4.41 -8.94
CA ALA A 17 -12.03 4.99 -7.61
C ALA A 17 -11.92 3.93 -6.49
N ALA A 18 -12.75 2.88 -6.54
CA ALA A 18 -12.69 1.79 -5.56
C ALA A 18 -11.38 1.00 -5.66
N VAL A 19 -10.85 0.79 -6.86
CA VAL A 19 -9.55 0.15 -7.07
C VAL A 19 -8.42 0.99 -6.49
N TYR A 20 -8.45 2.32 -6.72
CA TYR A 20 -7.47 3.22 -6.12
C TYR A 20 -7.50 3.23 -4.59
N ILE A 21 -8.69 3.26 -3.99
CA ILE A 21 -8.83 3.18 -2.53
C ILE A 21 -8.32 1.84 -2.00
N LEU A 22 -8.68 0.71 -2.63
CA LEU A 22 -8.25 -0.61 -2.18
C LEU A 22 -6.71 -0.74 -2.19
N CYS A 23 -6.08 -0.32 -3.30
CA CYS A 23 -4.63 -0.29 -3.42
C CYS A 23 -3.99 0.68 -2.41
N GLY A 24 -4.61 1.85 -2.20
CA GLY A 24 -4.15 2.82 -1.22
C GLY A 24 -4.16 2.27 0.21
N VAL A 25 -5.28 1.69 0.62
CA VAL A 25 -5.45 1.04 1.93
C VAL A 25 -4.46 -0.12 2.10
N ALA A 26 -4.25 -0.95 1.07
CA ALA A 26 -3.27 -2.02 1.12
C ALA A 26 -1.84 -1.50 1.39
N LEU A 27 -1.44 -0.41 0.74
CA LEU A 27 -0.14 0.23 0.98
C LEU A 27 -0.04 0.86 2.38
N LEU A 28 -1.14 1.44 2.89
CA LEU A 28 -1.19 1.95 4.27
C LEU A 28 -1.03 0.82 5.29
N LEU A 29 -1.60 -0.36 5.04
CA LEU A 29 -1.40 -1.55 5.88
C LEU A 29 0.07 -2.02 5.86
N VAL A 30 0.71 -2.02 4.68
CA VAL A 30 2.14 -2.35 4.54
C VAL A 30 3.00 -1.36 5.33
N SER A 31 2.68 -0.07 5.25
CA SER A 31 3.35 0.97 6.06
C SER A 31 3.21 0.71 7.56
N GLY A 32 1.99 0.44 8.04
CA GLY A 32 1.74 0.10 9.45
C GLY A 32 2.50 -1.15 9.90
N LEU A 33 2.55 -2.19 9.06
CA LEU A 33 3.31 -3.41 9.34
C LEU A 33 4.82 -3.13 9.44
N ALA A 34 5.34 -2.27 8.56
CA ALA A 34 6.74 -1.87 8.57
C ALA A 34 7.09 -1.07 9.84
N ALA A 35 6.24 -0.14 10.26
CA ALA A 35 6.39 0.60 11.50
C ALA A 35 6.35 -0.31 12.74
N TRP A 36 5.43 -1.29 12.77
CA TRP A 36 5.36 -2.27 13.86
C TRP A 36 6.60 -3.15 13.92
N ARG A 37 7.11 -3.59 12.76
CA ARG A 37 8.36 -4.36 12.67
C ARG A 37 9.56 -3.55 13.15
N ASP A 38 9.66 -2.27 12.79
CA ASP A 38 10.71 -1.37 13.28
C ASP A 38 10.62 -1.17 14.81
N HIS A 39 9.42 -0.90 15.32
CA HIS A 39 9.19 -0.77 16.77
C HIS A 39 9.60 -2.06 17.52
N ARG A 40 9.22 -3.23 17.00
CA ARG A 40 9.59 -4.52 17.57
C ARG A 40 11.10 -4.79 17.51
N ARG A 41 11.82 -4.22 16.53
CA ARG A 41 13.29 -4.32 16.43
C ARG A 41 13.98 -3.43 17.45
N ARG A 42 13.51 -2.20 17.66
CA ARG A 42 14.07 -1.26 18.66
C ARG A 42 14.05 -1.80 20.08
N GLN A 43 13.09 -2.66 20.40
CA GLN A 43 13.00 -3.32 21.71
C GLN A 43 13.99 -4.48 21.90
N ARG A 44 14.78 -4.88 20.90
CA ARG A 44 15.75 -5.99 21.01
C ARG A 44 17.16 -5.48 21.32
N LYS A 45 17.80 -6.12 22.30
CA LYS A 45 19.13 -5.78 22.86
C LYS A 45 20.32 -5.87 21.88
N ASN A 46 20.13 -6.43 20.68
CA ASN A 46 21.23 -6.72 19.75
C ASN A 46 20.83 -6.33 18.31
N ILE A 47 20.98 -5.05 17.99
CA ILE A 47 20.46 -4.46 16.75
C ILE A 47 21.42 -4.62 15.56
N ASP A 48 22.71 -4.83 15.83
CA ASP A 48 23.80 -4.78 14.84
C ASP A 48 24.06 -6.13 14.12
N ARG A 49 23.36 -7.20 14.50
CA ARG A 49 23.66 -8.56 14.02
C ARG A 49 22.87 -9.00 12.78
N VAL A 50 21.98 -8.18 12.23
CA VAL A 50 21.15 -8.55 11.09
C VAL A 50 21.15 -7.40 10.08
N PRO A 51 21.43 -7.63 8.78
CA PRO A 51 21.16 -6.65 7.73
C PRO A 51 19.65 -6.37 7.74
N LEU A 52 19.30 -5.34 8.50
CA LEU A 52 17.94 -4.94 8.79
C LEU A 52 17.39 -4.36 7.50
N LEU A 53 16.57 -5.13 6.78
CA LEU A 53 15.69 -4.60 5.73
C LEU A 53 15.22 -3.19 6.13
N PRO A 54 15.34 -2.16 5.28
CA PRO A 54 15.05 -0.77 5.66
C PRO A 54 13.54 -0.56 5.86
N TRP A 55 13.00 -1.03 6.99
CA TRP A 55 11.58 -0.97 7.34
C TRP A 55 11.06 0.46 7.33
N ARG A 56 11.92 1.42 7.70
CA ARG A 56 11.59 2.84 7.65
C ARG A 56 11.34 3.31 6.22
N ASP A 57 12.21 2.95 5.28
CA ASP A 57 12.11 3.42 3.89
C ASP A 57 10.95 2.72 3.16
N ILE A 58 10.77 1.41 3.39
CA ILE A 58 9.61 0.66 2.90
C ILE A 58 8.32 1.24 3.45
N GLY A 59 8.29 1.56 4.75
CA GLY A 59 7.14 2.16 5.41
C GLY A 59 6.81 3.54 4.84
N ALA A 60 7.82 4.40 4.67
CA ALA A 60 7.65 5.75 4.13
C ALA A 60 7.17 5.75 2.68
N LEU A 61 7.76 4.92 1.81
CA LEU A 61 7.36 4.81 0.41
C LEU A 61 5.94 4.25 0.27
N SER A 62 5.61 3.22 1.06
CA SER A 62 4.26 2.64 1.07
C SER A 62 3.23 3.61 1.64
N LEU A 63 3.57 4.37 2.68
CA LEU A 63 2.70 5.40 3.24
C LEU A 63 2.40 6.49 2.21
N PHE A 64 3.43 7.00 1.56
CA PHE A 64 3.30 8.05 0.56
C PHE A 64 2.46 7.59 -0.63
N GLY A 65 2.78 6.43 -1.20
CA GLY A 65 2.00 5.83 -2.29
C GLY A 65 0.55 5.56 -1.88
N GLY A 66 0.35 5.02 -0.67
CA GLY A 66 -0.98 4.73 -0.13
C GLY A 66 -1.85 5.98 0.04
N LEU A 67 -1.27 7.06 0.57
CA LEU A 67 -1.98 8.34 0.73
C LEU A 67 -2.35 8.95 -0.62
N ILE A 68 -1.45 8.90 -1.61
CA ILE A 68 -1.74 9.39 -2.97
C ILE A 68 -2.91 8.61 -3.58
N LEU A 69 -2.83 7.28 -3.55
CA LEU A 69 -3.87 6.40 -4.10
C LEU A 69 -5.23 6.62 -3.42
N CYS A 70 -5.24 6.72 -2.08
CA CYS A 70 -6.45 7.08 -1.34
C CYS A 70 -6.99 8.47 -1.72
N ALA A 71 -6.12 9.47 -1.93
CA ALA A 71 -6.53 10.81 -2.32
C ALA A 71 -7.18 10.84 -3.71
N PHE A 72 -6.59 10.16 -4.71
CA PHE A 72 -7.17 10.04 -6.04
C PHE A 72 -8.49 9.26 -6.05
N GLY A 73 -8.54 8.14 -5.31
CA GLY A 73 -9.76 7.36 -5.15
C GLY A 73 -10.88 8.16 -4.46
N ALA A 74 -10.55 8.88 -3.38
CA ALA A 74 -11.49 9.76 -2.69
C ALA A 74 -12.00 10.89 -3.61
N MET A 75 -11.12 11.50 -4.39
CA MET A 75 -11.53 12.51 -5.37
C MET A 75 -12.48 11.91 -6.41
N GLY A 76 -12.17 10.75 -6.98
CA GLY A 76 -13.04 10.06 -7.93
C GLY A 76 -14.42 9.71 -7.37
N LEU A 77 -14.51 9.41 -6.07
CA LEU A 77 -15.78 9.20 -5.36
C LEU A 77 -16.56 10.49 -5.08
N LEU A 78 -15.87 11.62 -4.90
CA LEU A 78 -16.51 12.91 -4.63
C LEU A 78 -16.97 13.61 -5.92
N THR A 79 -16.31 13.36 -7.04
CA THR A 79 -16.62 13.99 -8.34
C THR A 79 -17.43 13.13 -9.28
N GLY A 80 -17.49 11.81 -9.04
CA GLY A 80 -18.31 10.85 -9.79
C GLY A 80 -19.70 10.74 -9.21
#